data_AF-A0A6B1ES22-F1
#
_entry.id   AF-A0A6B1ES22-F1
#
_cell.length_a   1.000
_cell.length_b   1.000
_cell.length_c   1.000
_cell.angle_alpha   90.00
_cell.angle_beta   90.00
_cell.angle_gamma   90.00
#
_symmetry.space_group_name_H-M   'P 1'
#
loop_
_entity.id
_entity.type
_entity.pdbx_description
1 polymer ?
#
loop_
_entity_poly.entity_id
_entity_poly.type
_entity_poly.pdbx_seq_one_letter_code
_entity_poly.pdbx_strand_id
1 'polypeptide(L)'
;MEYTHLGRIGLRVSRLCLGTVNFGRHASEEDSFSILSQALQAGINFFDSDITAPIIGPRAVKQFEDNLSVLELDDEVLAKPNEIWTGPGGEAPEAYAW
;
A
#
# COMPACT_ATOMS: atom_id res chain seq x y z
N MET A 1 1.78 -11.41 8.62
CA MET A 1 2.43 -10.51 7.65
C MET A 1 3.62 -11.21 7.03
N GLU A 2 3.72 -11.19 5.70
CA GLU A 2 4.92 -11.63 4.98
C GLU A 2 5.90 -10.47 4.77
N TYR A 3 7.20 -10.78 4.73
CA TYR A 3 8.27 -9.79 4.58
C TYR A 3 9.26 -10.17 3.49
N THR A 4 9.70 -9.20 2.70
CA THR A 4 10.71 -9.34 1.64
C THR A 4 11.84 -8.33 1.82
N HIS A 5 12.92 -8.47 1.05
CA HIS A 5 14.00 -7.48 1.02
C HIS A 5 13.69 -6.34 0.06
N LEU A 6 13.86 -5.11 0.52
CA LEU A 6 13.78 -3.93 -0.34
C LEU A 6 15.07 -3.81 -1.15
N GLY A 7 15.02 -4.24 -2.41
CA GLY A 7 16.17 -4.19 -3.31
C GLY A 7 17.40 -4.92 -2.76
N ARG A 8 18.58 -4.30 -2.88
CA ARG A 8 19.88 -4.88 -2.47
C ARG A 8 20.42 -4.34 -1.14
N ILE A 9 19.68 -3.45 -0.47
CA ILE A 9 20.15 -2.75 0.74
C ILE A 9 19.92 -3.56 2.03
N GLY A 10 19.36 -4.77 1.93
CA GLY A 10 19.20 -5.70 3.06
C GLY A 10 18.04 -5.37 4.01
N LEU A 11 17.38 -4.22 3.85
CA LEU A 11 16.20 -3.84 4.63
C LEU A 11 15.06 -4.84 4.38
N ARG A 12 14.46 -5.40 5.45
CA ARG A 12 13.27 -6.25 5.35
C ARG A 12 12.01 -5.42 5.56
N VAL A 13 11.12 -5.46 4.58
CA VAL A 13 9.88 -4.71 4.52
C VAL A 13 8.68 -5.65 4.38
N SER A 14 7.52 -5.26 4.90
CA SER A 14 6.26 -5.96 4.66
C SER A 14 5.96 -5.99 3.17
N ARG A 15 5.34 -7.07 2.69
CA ARG A 15 4.94 -7.17 1.26
C ARG A 15 3.89 -6.14 0.86
N LEU A 16 3.12 -5.68 1.83
CA LEU A 16 2.20 -4.55 1.68
C LEU A 16 2.88 -3.26 2.15
N CYS A 17 2.73 -2.20 1.37
CA CYS A 17 3.16 -0.85 1.69
C CYS A 17 1.92 0.02 1.95
N LEU A 18 1.96 0.86 3.00
CA LEU A 18 0.92 1.85 3.26
C LEU A 18 1.36 3.21 2.71
N GLY A 19 0.70 3.67 1.64
CA GLY A 19 0.83 5.05 1.17
C GLY A 19 0.01 6.02 2.02
N THR A 20 0.59 7.17 2.38
CA THR A 20 -0.06 8.16 3.26
C THR A 20 -0.41 9.47 2.57
N VAL A 21 -0.40 9.52 1.24
CA VAL A 21 -0.67 10.75 0.45
C VAL A 21 -2.05 11.38 0.73
N ASN A 22 -3.00 10.59 1.24
CA ASN A 22 -4.35 11.04 1.59
C ASN A 22 -4.49 11.55 3.04
N PHE A 23 -3.49 11.34 3.89
CA PHE A 23 -3.51 11.76 5.29
C PHE A 23 -3.40 13.28 5.39
N GLY A 24 -4.28 13.91 6.17
CA GLY A 24 -4.37 15.37 6.28
C GLY A 24 -5.03 16.07 5.09
N ARG A 25 -5.41 15.34 4.02
CA ARG A 25 -6.16 15.86 2.87
C ARG A 25 -7.58 15.31 2.79
N HIS A 26 -7.69 13.99 2.79
CA HIS A 26 -8.96 13.25 2.68
C HIS A 26 -9.26 12.43 3.93
N ALA A 27 -8.22 11.91 4.60
CA ALA A 27 -8.34 11.35 5.95
C ALA A 27 -8.01 12.43 6.98
N SER A 28 -8.84 12.53 8.04
CA SER A 28 -8.55 13.42 9.16
C SER A 28 -7.28 12.99 9.92
N GLU A 29 -6.75 13.84 10.79
CA GLU A 29 -5.61 13.48 11.64
C GLU A 29 -5.94 12.25 12.51
N GLU A 30 -7.12 12.24 13.13
CA GLU A 30 -7.60 11.11 13.95
C GLU A 30 -7.71 9.82 13.13
N ASP A 31 -8.31 9.88 11.94
CA ASP A 31 -8.41 8.72 11.05
C ASP A 31 -7.04 8.24 10.59
N SER A 32 -6.12 9.16 10.30
CA SER A 32 -4.76 8.85 9.89
C SER A 32 -4.01 8.09 11.00
N PHE A 33 -4.13 8.53 12.26
CA PHE A 33 -3.56 7.82 13.40
C PHE A 33 -4.20 6.44 13.61
N SER A 34 -5.52 6.32 13.43
CA SER A 34 -6.21 5.03 13.50
C SER A 34 -5.71 4.06 12.43
N ILE A 35 -5.61 4.50 11.17
CA ILE A 35 -5.11 3.69 10.05
C ILE A 35 -3.65 3.27 10.30
N LEU A 36 -2.78 4.18 10.74
CA LEU A 36 -1.40 3.86 11.09
C LEU A 36 -1.30 2.82 12.21
N SER A 37 -2.13 2.95 13.24
CA SER A 37 -2.17 2.02 14.36
C SER A 37 -2.59 0.62 13.93
N GLN A 38 -3.60 0.52 13.07
CA GLN A 38 -4.07 -0.75 12.52
C GLN A 38 -3.02 -1.39 11.58
N ALA A 39 -2.39 -0.59 10.72
CA ALA A 39 -1.32 -1.07 9.84
C ALA A 39 -0.15 -1.64 10.65
N LEU A 40 0.28 -0.95 11.71
CA LEU A 40 1.32 -1.46 12.61
C LEU A 40 0.89 -2.76 13.31
N GLN A 41 -0.35 -2.85 13.80
CA GLN A 41 -0.89 -4.08 14.42
C GLN A 41 -0.94 -5.26 13.43
N ALA A 42 -1.24 -4.99 12.16
CA ALA A 42 -1.20 -5.98 11.09
C ALA A 42 0.24 -6.38 10.69
N GLY A 43 1.27 -5.70 11.21
CA GLY A 43 2.68 -5.96 10.94
C GLY A 43 3.24 -5.21 9.74
N ILE A 44 2.53 -4.20 9.21
CA ILE A 44 3.08 -3.35 8.15
C ILE A 44 4.19 -2.48 8.75
N ASN A 45 5.37 -2.54 8.11
CA ASN A 45 6.51 -1.70 8.48
C ASN A 45 7.03 -0.86 7.31
N PHE A 46 6.36 -0.94 6.15
CA PHE A 46 6.71 -0.20 4.96
C PHE A 46 5.67 0.89 4.71
N PHE A 47 6.07 2.13 4.98
CA PHE A 47 5.22 3.31 4.84
C PHE A 47 5.80 4.24 3.78
N ASP A 48 4.97 4.68 2.84
CA ASP A 48 5.34 5.65 1.82
C ASP A 48 4.67 6.99 2.14
N SER A 49 5.46 7.92 2.68
CA SER A 49 4.94 9.14 3.28
C SER A 49 4.62 10.24 2.29
N ASP A 50 5.38 10.30 1.19
CA ASP A 50 5.20 11.31 0.15
C ASP A 50 6.01 10.94 -1.09
N ILE A 51 5.55 9.93 -1.81
CA ILE A 51 5.92 9.79 -3.21
C ILE A 51 4.65 10.11 -4.00
N THR A 52 4.50 11.41 -4.31
CA THR A 52 4.15 11.78 -5.69
C THR A 52 5.28 11.29 -6.61
N ALA A 53 5.44 9.97 -6.70
CA ALA A 53 5.86 9.42 -7.96
C ALA A 53 4.76 9.94 -8.87
N PRO A 54 5.08 10.65 -9.95
CA PRO A 54 4.17 10.56 -11.06
C PRO A 54 3.95 9.05 -11.21
N ILE A 55 2.69 8.60 -11.32
CA ILE A 55 2.44 7.30 -11.93
C ILE A 55 2.98 7.45 -13.35
N ILE A 56 4.30 7.37 -13.48
CA ILE A 56 5.00 7.14 -14.70
C ILE A 56 4.75 5.68 -14.88
N GLY A 57 3.60 5.41 -15.50
CA GLY A 57 3.33 4.11 -16.05
C GLY A 57 4.54 3.64 -16.86
N PRO A 58 4.69 2.32 -17.02
CA PRO A 58 5.81 1.74 -17.75
C PRO A 58 6.06 2.48 -19.06
N ARG A 59 7.28 3.01 -19.23
CA ARG A 59 7.67 3.76 -20.44
C ARG A 59 8.11 2.84 -21.58
N ALA A 60 8.26 1.55 -21.28
CA ALA A 60 8.56 0.48 -22.22
C ALA A 60 7.65 -0.71 -21.93
N VAL A 61 7.24 -1.44 -22.98
CA VAL A 61 6.38 -2.63 -22.88
C VAL A 61 6.95 -3.66 -21.90
N LYS A 62 8.26 -3.86 -21.90
CA LYS A 62 8.91 -4.77 -20.95
C LYS A 62 8.65 -4.38 -19.48
N GLN A 63 8.65 -3.09 -19.15
CA GLN A 63 8.36 -2.64 -17.78
C GLN A 63 6.90 -2.91 -17.40
N PHE A 64 5.98 -2.83 -18.37
CA PHE A 64 4.59 -3.19 -18.15
C PHE A 64 4.46 -4.69 -17.88
N GLU A 65 5.06 -5.51 -18.73
CA GLU A 65 5.06 -6.97 -18.60
C GLU A 65 5.70 -7.43 -17.27
N ASP A 66 6.84 -6.85 -16.88
CA ASP A 66 7.48 -7.15 -15.60
C ASP A 66 6.54 -6.80 -14.41
N ASN A 67 5.80 -5.70 -14.51
CA ASN A 67 4.84 -5.27 -13.49
C ASN A 67 3.56 -6.13 -13.44
N LEU A 68 3.18 -6.83 -14.52
CA LEU A 68 1.99 -7.69 -14.48
C LEU A 68 2.09 -8.79 -13.42
N SER A 69 3.32 -9.23 -13.10
CA SER A 69 3.57 -10.23 -12.05
C SER A 69 3.17 -9.77 -10.65
N VAL A 70 3.05 -8.46 -10.39
CA VAL A 70 2.59 -7.94 -9.10
C VAL A 70 1.07 -7.84 -9.00
N LEU A 71 0.34 -8.04 -10.10
CA LEU A 71 -1.12 -8.04 -10.12
C LEU A 71 -1.71 -9.40 -9.70
N GLU A 72 -0.90 -10.46 -9.70
CA GLU A 72 -1.29 -11.77 -9.15
C GLU A 72 -1.06 -11.79 -7.64
N LEU A 73 -1.97 -11.16 -6.90
CA LEU A 73 -2.05 -11.28 -5.44
C LEU A 73 -3.01 -12.41 -5.09
N ASP A 74 -2.67 -13.20 -4.07
CA ASP A 74 -3.59 -14.21 -3.55
C ASP A 74 -4.78 -13.58 -2.80
N ASP A 75 -5.86 -14.34 -2.68
CA ASP A 75 -7.11 -13.89 -2.05
C ASP A 75 -6.91 -13.46 -0.58
N GLU A 76 -5.93 -14.03 0.13
CA GLU A 76 -5.63 -13.65 1.52
C GLU A 76 -5.00 -12.25 1.58
N VAL A 77 -4.08 -11.96 0.67
CA VAL A 77 -3.42 -10.65 0.54
C VAL A 77 -4.41 -9.59 0.06
N LEU A 78 -5.35 -9.94 -0.81
CA LEU A 78 -6.43 -9.04 -1.27
C LEU A 78 -7.47 -8.76 -0.18
N ALA A 79 -7.73 -9.70 0.73
CA ALA A 79 -8.67 -9.49 1.83
C ALA A 79 -8.13 -8.57 2.95
N LYS A 80 -6.82 -8.63 3.23
CA LYS A 80 -6.14 -7.82 4.27
C LYS A 80 -6.41 -6.32 4.18
N PRO A 81 -6.37 -5.69 3.00
CA PRO A 81 -6.90 -4.37 2.74
C PRO A 81 -8.14 -3.95 3.54
N ASN A 82 -9.20 -4.74 3.45
CA ASN A 82 -10.49 -4.44 4.05
C ASN A 82 -10.47 -4.60 5.57
N GLU A 83 -9.52 -5.36 6.12
CA GLU A 83 -9.29 -5.47 7.57
C GLU A 83 -8.52 -4.25 8.13
N ILE A 84 -7.67 -3.62 7.30
CA ILE A 84 -6.74 -2.57 7.73
C ILE A 84 -7.33 -1.18 7.52
N TRP A 85 -8.10 -0.97 6.46
CA TRP A 85 -8.53 0.36 6.04
C TRP A 85 -10.01 0.61 6.36
N THR A 86 -10.26 1.52 7.31
CA THR A 86 -11.60 1.82 7.85
C THR A 86 -12.20 3.17 7.39
N GLY A 87 -11.62 3.87 6.40
CA GLY A 87 -12.09 5.19 5.88
C GLY A 87 -12.51 5.15 4.40
N PRO A 88 -12.83 6.28 3.74
CA PRO A 88 -14.14 6.96 3.85
C PRO A 88 -15.40 6.09 3.60
N GLY A 89 -15.25 4.79 3.33
CA GLY A 89 -16.30 3.82 3.00
C GLY A 89 -16.10 3.25 1.58
N GLY A 90 -16.43 1.96 1.38
CA GLY A 90 -16.22 1.24 0.11
C GLY A 90 -15.25 0.06 0.24
N GLU A 91 -15.05 -0.69 -0.85
CA GLU A 91 -14.14 -1.86 -0.89
C GLU A 91 -12.73 -1.40 -1.26
N ALA A 92 -11.74 -1.83 -0.47
CA ALA A 92 -10.34 -1.60 -0.80
C ALA A 92 -9.82 -2.64 -1.81
N PRO A 93 -8.86 -2.27 -2.69
CA PRO A 93 -8.17 -0.98 -2.76
C PRO A 93 -8.92 0.12 -3.52
N GLU A 94 -10.01 -0.18 -4.24
CA GLU A 94 -10.71 0.74 -5.15
C GLU A 94 -11.24 2.00 -4.46
N ALA A 95 -11.78 1.87 -3.24
CA ALA A 95 -12.24 3.00 -2.43
C ALA A 95 -11.13 3.97 -2.01
N TYR A 96 -9.87 3.56 -2.18
CA TYR A 96 -8.66 4.29 -1.82
C TYR A 96 -7.80 4.64 -3.04
N ALA A 97 -8.14 4.09 -4.21
CA ALA A 97 -7.61 4.48 -5.49
C ALA A 97 -8.25 5.81 -5.92
N TRP A 98 -7.52 6.56 -6.73
CA TRP A 98 -7.92 7.86 -7.28
C TRP A 98 -8.46 7.70 -8.70
#